data_AF-A0AAP0R112-F1
#
_entry.id   AF-A0AAP0R112-F1
#
_cell.length_a   1.000
_cell.length_b   1.000
_cell.length_c   1.000
_cell.angle_alpha   90.00
_cell.angle_beta   90.00
_cell.angle_gamma   90.00
#
_symmetry.space_group_name_H-M   'P 1'
#
loop_
_entity.id
_entity.type
_entity.pdbx_description
1 polymer ?
#
loop_
_entity_poly.entity_id
_entity_poly.type
_entity_poly.pdbx_seq_one_letter_code
_entity_poly.pdbx_strand_id
1 'polypeptide(L)'
;MKLTLFMTTAKSSCPKVETLVKMVMLSIFLADATAPAAFLRLMFHDCQVQGCDASILLDSIDSKMNSEMVSSKNFAIRHREMIGRIKSSLEAECPGQISLS
;
A
#
# COMPACT_ATOMS: atom_id res chain seq x y z
N MET A 1 -2.33 8.92 12.21
CA MET A 1 -1.95 8.71 10.80
C MET A 1 -3.12 8.09 10.08
N LYS A 2 -3.83 8.92 9.32
CA LYS A 2 -4.99 8.48 8.55
C LYS A 2 -4.44 7.91 7.24
N LEU A 3 -4.63 6.61 6.99
CA LEU A 3 -4.52 5.99 5.65
C LEU A 3 -5.51 6.60 4.62
N THR A 4 -6.10 7.76 4.93
CA THR A 4 -7.26 8.37 4.31
C THR A 4 -6.91 9.24 3.09
N LEU A 5 -5.63 9.31 2.68
CA LEU A 5 -5.28 10.08 1.48
C LEU A 5 -5.74 9.41 0.17
N PHE A 6 -6.10 8.12 0.19
CA PHE A 6 -6.33 7.31 -1.02
C PHE A 6 -7.82 7.11 -1.42
N MET A 7 -8.79 7.82 -0.81
CA MET A 7 -10.19 7.36 -0.79
C MET A 7 -11.29 8.39 -1.12
N THR A 8 -10.97 9.60 -1.60
CA THR A 8 -12.04 10.59 -1.85
C THR A 8 -12.90 10.24 -3.06
N THR A 9 -12.34 9.60 -4.09
CA THR A 9 -13.07 9.10 -5.27
C THR A 9 -13.72 7.73 -5.02
N ALA A 10 -13.09 6.87 -4.20
CA ALA A 10 -13.61 5.55 -3.86
C ALA A 10 -14.81 5.59 -2.88
N LYS A 11 -15.01 6.66 -2.11
CA LYS A 11 -16.06 6.66 -1.07
C LYS A 11 -17.48 6.60 -1.63
N SER A 12 -17.73 7.19 -2.80
CA SER A 12 -19.03 7.09 -3.50
C SER A 12 -19.20 5.74 -4.20
N SER A 13 -18.15 5.24 -4.85
CA SER A 13 -18.20 3.99 -5.61
C SER A 13 -18.06 2.73 -4.76
N CYS A 14 -17.46 2.84 -3.57
CA CYS A 14 -17.16 1.77 -2.64
C CYS A 14 -17.30 2.24 -1.19
N PRO A 15 -18.53 2.42 -0.66
CA PRO A 15 -18.75 2.99 0.68
C PRO A 15 -18.09 2.20 1.82
N LYS A 16 -17.85 0.90 1.61
CA LYS A 16 -17.25 -0.01 2.61
C LYS A 16 -15.72 -0.02 2.60
N VAL A 17 -15.08 0.73 1.69
CA VAL A 17 -13.62 0.64 1.45
C VAL A 17 -12.80 0.85 2.73
N GLU A 18 -13.17 1.82 3.57
CA GLU A 18 -12.45 2.10 4.83
C GLU A 18 -12.58 0.95 5.83
N THR A 19 -13.77 0.35 5.92
CA THR A 19 -14.03 -0.76 6.83
C THR A 19 -13.28 -2.01 6.39
N LEU A 20 -13.25 -2.30 5.09
CA LEU A 20 -12.52 -3.43 4.53
C LEU A 20 -11.00 -3.30 4.75
N VAL A 21 -10.43 -2.12 4.46
CA VAL A 21 -9.00 -1.85 4.73
C VAL A 21 -8.69 -2.08 6.21
N LYS A 22 -9.52 -1.54 7.12
CA LYS A 22 -9.32 -1.70 8.57
C LYS A 22 -9.34 -3.17 8.99
N MET A 23 -10.29 -3.96 8.48
CA MET A 23 -10.39 -5.38 8.82
C MET A 23 -9.15 -6.16 8.37
N VAL A 24 -8.70 -5.97 7.12
CA VAL A 24 -7.51 -6.64 6.59
C VAL A 24 -6.26 -6.21 7.37
N MET A 25 -6.09 -4.91 7.61
CA MET A 25 -4.96 -4.39 8.38
C MET A 25 -4.92 -4.93 9.80
N LEU A 26 -6.08 -5.01 10.48
CA LEU A 26 -6.15 -5.56 11.82
C LEU A 26 -5.69 -7.02 11.86
N SER A 27 -6.09 -7.83 10.88
CA SER A 27 -5.64 -9.23 10.79
C SER A 27 -4.12 -9.34 10.65
N ILE A 28 -3.50 -8.42 9.90
CA ILE A 28 -2.05 -8.36 9.72
C ILE A 28 -1.36 -7.93 11.03
N PHE A 29 -1.92 -6.94 11.73
CA PHE A 29 -1.34 -6.43 12.98
C PHE A 29 -1.43 -7.44 14.13
N LEU A 30 -2.49 -8.24 14.16
CA LEU A 30 -2.63 -9.34 15.11
C LEU A 30 -1.63 -10.47 14.84
N ALA A 31 -1.24 -10.68 13.59
CA ALA A 31 -0.25 -11.68 13.21
C ALA A 31 1.20 -11.18 13.37
N ASP A 32 1.46 -9.90 13.15
CA ASP A 32 2.77 -9.26 13.29
C ASP A 32 2.62 -7.88 13.97
N ALA A 33 2.99 -7.82 15.26
CA ALA A 33 2.95 -6.60 16.06
C ALA A 33 3.90 -5.50 15.55
N THR A 34 4.89 -5.84 14.72
CA THR A 34 5.81 -4.88 14.09
C THR A 34 5.27 -4.30 12.79
N ALA A 35 4.20 -4.89 12.23
CA ALA A 35 3.63 -4.48 10.95
C ALA A 35 3.19 -3.00 10.92
N PRO A 36 2.53 -2.42 11.95
CA PRO A 36 2.13 -1.01 11.93
C PRO A 36 3.30 -0.05 11.66
N ALA A 37 4.45 -0.30 12.30
CA ALA A 37 5.66 0.51 12.11
C ALA A 37 6.26 0.32 10.71
N ALA A 38 6.21 -0.90 10.17
CA ALA A 38 6.68 -1.18 8.83
C ALA A 38 5.78 -0.57 7.73
N PHE A 39 4.45 -0.58 7.89
CA PHE A 39 3.54 0.13 6.97
C PHE A 39 3.74 1.64 7.00
N LEU A 40 3.98 2.22 8.20
CA LEU A 40 4.33 3.63 8.30
C LEU A 40 5.61 3.95 7.51
N ARG A 41 6.65 3.14 7.68
CA ARG A 41 7.91 3.30 6.95
C ARG A 41 7.68 3.17 5.44
N LEU A 42 6.94 2.16 4.99
CA LEU A 42 6.62 1.97 3.58
C LEU A 42 5.94 3.21 2.98
N MET A 43 4.90 3.73 3.64
CA MET A 43 4.20 4.95 3.19
C MET A 43 5.12 6.18 3.15
N PHE A 44 5.99 6.33 4.15
CA PHE A 44 6.96 7.42 4.16
C PHE A 44 7.91 7.35 2.96
N HIS A 45 8.43 6.16 2.66
CA HIS A 45 9.38 5.99 1.55
C HIS A 45 8.72 6.18 0.19
N ASP A 46 7.45 5.77 0.02
CA ASP A 46 6.66 6.05 -1.18
C ASP A 46 6.55 7.57 -1.41
N CYS A 47 6.03 8.29 -0.42
CA CYS A 47 5.80 9.73 -0.54
C CYS A 47 7.08 10.59 -0.63
N GLN A 48 8.25 10.04 -0.29
CA GLN A 48 9.50 10.80 -0.29
C GLN A 48 10.03 11.07 -1.71
N VAL A 49 9.76 10.15 -2.65
CA VAL A 49 10.27 10.21 -4.02
C VAL A 49 9.09 10.35 -4.96
N GLN A 50 9.05 11.44 -5.74
CA GLN A 50 8.03 11.69 -6.78
C GLN A 50 6.55 11.74 -6.32
N GLY A 51 6.24 11.47 -5.05
CA GLY A 51 4.91 11.61 -4.45
C GLY A 51 4.36 10.28 -3.94
N CYS A 52 3.19 10.29 -3.32
CA CYS A 52 2.55 9.07 -2.84
C CYS A 52 1.83 8.38 -4.02
N ASP A 53 2.58 7.70 -4.89
CA ASP A 53 2.06 7.14 -6.13
C ASP A 53 2.15 5.60 -6.21
N ALA A 54 2.54 4.95 -5.11
CA ALA A 54 2.76 3.52 -5.00
C ALA A 54 3.88 2.96 -5.91
N SER A 55 4.74 3.81 -6.48
CA SER A 55 5.87 3.38 -7.32
C SER A 55 6.86 2.48 -6.57
N ILE A 56 6.96 2.61 -5.25
CA ILE A 56 7.79 1.74 -4.41
C ILE A 56 7.35 0.27 -4.43
N LEU A 57 6.10 -0.01 -4.82
CA LEU A 57 5.55 -1.36 -4.92
C LEU A 57 5.92 -2.05 -6.24
N LEU A 58 6.51 -1.33 -7.20
CA LEU A 58 6.92 -1.88 -8.48
C LEU A 58 8.27 -2.59 -8.37
N ASP A 59 8.38 -3.76 -9.00
CA ASP A 59 9.64 -4.51 -9.10
C ASP A 59 10.39 -4.12 -10.37
N SER A 60 11.70 -4.43 -10.43
CA SER A 60 12.51 -4.12 -11.60
C SER A 60 12.06 -4.95 -12.81
N ILE A 61 11.96 -4.31 -13.97
CA ILE A 61 11.67 -4.97 -15.24
C ILE A 61 12.92 -4.81 -16.11
N ASP A 62 13.74 -5.87 -16.12
CA ASP A 62 15.04 -5.95 -16.79
C ASP A 62 16.03 -4.85 -16.38
N SER A 63 17.10 -4.68 -17.16
CA SER A 63 18.14 -3.67 -16.92
C SER A 63 17.73 -2.24 -17.26
N LYS A 64 16.51 -2.03 -17.78
CA LYS A 64 16.02 -0.72 -18.22
C LYS A 64 15.12 -0.02 -17.21
N MET A 65 14.42 -0.77 -16.35
CA MET A 65 13.54 -0.22 -15.33
C MET A 65 13.90 -0.79 -13.97
N ASN A 66 14.59 0.02 -13.17
CA ASN A 66 14.95 -0.35 -11.81
C ASN A 66 13.83 0.04 -10.84
N SER A 67 13.48 -0.88 -9.96
CA SER A 67 12.65 -0.59 -8.79
C SER A 67 13.33 0.41 -7.87
N GLU A 68 12.53 1.22 -7.19
CA GLU A 68 13.00 2.05 -6.08
C GLU A 68 13.67 1.22 -4.98
N MET A 69 13.30 -0.06 -4.85
CA MET A 69 13.89 -1.00 -3.88
C MET A 69 15.38 -1.26 -4.10
N VAL A 70 15.92 -0.95 -5.27
CA VAL A 70 17.37 -1.04 -5.55
C VAL A 70 18.16 0.04 -4.79
N SER A 71 17.50 1.13 -4.37
CA SER A 71 18.12 2.19 -3.59
C SER A 71 18.57 1.70 -2.23
N SER A 72 19.82 2.01 -1.85
CA SER A 72 20.34 1.71 -0.51
C SER A 72 19.55 2.39 0.61
N LYS A 73 18.80 3.46 0.31
CA LYS A 73 17.91 4.14 1.26
C LYS A 73 16.67 3.32 1.60
N ASN A 74 16.25 2.42 0.72
CA ASN A 74 15.05 1.60 0.87
C ASN A 74 15.32 0.28 1.60
N PHE A 75 16.44 0.22 2.35
CA PHE A 75 16.77 -0.91 3.21
C PHE A 75 15.66 -1.15 4.24
N ALA A 76 15.43 -2.42 4.56
CA ALA A 76 14.49 -2.88 5.59
C ALA A 76 13.02 -2.43 5.40
N ILE A 77 12.62 -2.01 4.19
CA ILE A 77 11.21 -1.89 3.83
C ILE A 77 10.60 -3.30 3.78
N ARG A 78 9.42 -3.46 4.39
CA ARG A 78 8.70 -4.73 4.52
C ARG A 78 7.23 -4.56 4.14
N HIS A 79 6.53 -5.68 3.96
CA HIS A 79 5.08 -5.74 3.74
C HIS A 79 4.57 -5.09 2.44
N ARG A 80 5.42 -4.96 1.41
CA ARG A 80 5.00 -4.56 0.05
C ARG A 80 3.93 -5.52 -0.48
N GLU A 81 4.13 -6.81 -0.26
CA GLU A 81 3.23 -7.89 -0.66
C GLU A 81 1.86 -7.82 0.05
N MET A 82 1.83 -7.29 1.27
CA MET A 82 0.58 -7.14 2.02
C MET A 82 -0.32 -6.05 1.43
N ILE A 83 0.26 -5.01 0.82
CA ILE A 83 -0.52 -4.00 0.09
C ILE A 83 -1.27 -4.65 -1.08
N GLY A 84 -0.63 -5.60 -1.78
CA GLY A 84 -1.28 -6.41 -2.82
C GLY A 84 -2.49 -7.20 -2.28
N ARG A 85 -2.36 -7.82 -1.09
CA ARG A 85 -3.48 -8.53 -0.44
C ARG A 85 -4.64 -7.62 -0.06
N ILE A 86 -4.35 -6.42 0.44
CA ILE A 86 -5.38 -5.41 0.72
C ILE A 86 -6.10 -5.06 -0.59
N LYS A 87 -5.35 -4.74 -1.65
CA LYS A 87 -5.94 -4.43 -2.96
C LYS A 87 -6.81 -5.57 -3.46
N SER A 88 -6.35 -6.81 -3.47
CA SER A 88 -7.15 -7.95 -3.93
C SER A 88 -8.45 -8.10 -3.13
N SER A 89 -8.40 -7.87 -1.82
CA SER A 89 -9.60 -7.91 -0.97
C SER A 89 -10.59 -6.78 -1.31
N LEU A 90 -10.08 -5.60 -1.66
CA LEU A 90 -10.91 -4.47 -2.07
C LEU A 90 -11.47 -4.64 -3.49
N GLU A 91 -10.68 -5.15 -4.43
CA GLU A 91 -11.12 -5.41 -5.81
C GLU A 91 -12.19 -6.49 -5.88
N ALA A 92 -12.19 -7.45 -4.95
CA ALA A 92 -13.26 -8.44 -4.83
C ALA A 92 -14.61 -7.82 -4.46
N GLU A 93 -14.60 -6.72 -3.70
CA GLU A 93 -15.79 -6.02 -3.24
C GLU A 93 -16.19 -4.86 -4.17
N CYS A 94 -15.20 -4.19 -4.76
CA CYS A 94 -15.37 -2.98 -5.56
C CYS A 94 -14.44 -2.97 -6.78
N PRO A 95 -14.75 -3.76 -7.83
CA PRO A 95 -13.89 -3.95 -8.98
C PRO A 95 -13.60 -2.64 -9.73
N GLY A 96 -12.33 -2.36 -9.97
CA GLY A 96 -11.86 -1.22 -10.75
C GLY A 96 -12.08 0.15 -10.09
N GLN A 97 -12.51 0.19 -8.83
CA GLN A 97 -12.78 1.44 -8.11
C GLN A 97 -11.59 1.92 -7.26
N ILE A 98 -10.51 1.14 -7.17
CA ILE A 98 -9.45 1.33 -6.18
C ILE A 98 -8.10 1.58 -6.86
N SER A 99 -7.55 2.79 -6.68
CA SER A 99 -6.13 3.07 -6.96
C SER A 99 -5.25 2.72 -5.75
N LEU A 100 -3.97 2.48 -6.01
CA LEU A 100 -2.93 2.35 -4.95
C LEU A 100 -2.17 3.66 -4.72
N SER A 101 -2.21 4.56 -5.70
CA SER A 101 -1.74 5.94 -5.67
C SER A 101 -2.79 6.88 -5.09
#